data_AF-Q9V0F7-F1
#
_entry.id   AF-Q9V0F7-F1
#
_cell.length_a   1.000
_cell.length_b   1.000
_cell.length_c   1.000
_cell.angle_alpha   90.00
_cell.angle_beta   90.00
_cell.angle_gamma   90.00
#
_symmetry.space_group_name_H-M   'P 1'
#
loop_
_entity.id
_entity.type
_entity.pdbx_description
1 polymer ?
#
loop_
_entity_poly.entity_id
_entity_poly.type
_entity_poly.pdbx_seq_one_letter_code
_entity_poly.pdbx_strand_id
1 'polypeptide(L)'
;MMEGYYIIENPGVVPAERRFRMKDLKAWGYDLHLGTIEGERAYFVSKVGERREGEKYQVGGKEYYIEETQKDIPGNARLLARIVIERGNPYLEFWLEEEDTKFPLAKEDPRIILKRIWEKEKLNQLLKHVRAIGLTTDFYKDNVFIKSIPLPYEEYPPKVRRVLREVRDIHRDLTGFGRFVFQYFGEVEKAHNYRLHWTLPTLHLFDVDIANEVDKILGMLD
;
A
#
# COMPACT_ATOMS: atom_id res chain seq x y z
N MET A 1 -23.52 14.21 16.42
CA MET A 1 -22.25 14.52 15.73
C MET A 1 -21.25 14.90 16.81
N MET A 2 -20.06 14.29 16.86
CA MET A 2 -18.96 14.87 17.64
C MET A 2 -18.62 16.20 16.96
N GLU A 3 -18.70 17.30 17.70
CA GLU A 3 -18.67 18.65 17.13
C GLU A 3 -17.39 18.90 16.30
N GLY A 4 -17.60 19.38 15.07
CA GLY A 4 -16.53 19.84 14.16
C GLY A 4 -15.69 18.78 13.45
N TYR A 5 -16.08 17.51 13.49
CA TYR A 5 -15.49 16.49 12.62
C TYR A 5 -16.23 16.42 11.28
N TYR A 6 -15.46 16.45 10.19
CA TYR A 6 -15.93 16.05 8.86
C TYR A 6 -15.48 14.62 8.60
N ILE A 7 -16.42 13.71 8.40
CA ILE A 7 -16.16 12.28 8.22
C ILE A 7 -16.56 11.88 6.81
N ILE A 8 -15.63 11.29 6.06
CA ILE A 8 -15.89 10.59 4.80
C ILE A 8 -15.64 9.12 5.07
N GLU A 9 -16.66 8.30 4.85
CA GLU A 9 -16.58 6.86 5.05
C GLU A 9 -17.20 6.16 3.85
N ASN A 10 -16.47 5.20 3.29
CA ASN A 10 -17.01 4.21 2.38
C ASN A 10 -16.95 2.84 3.08
N PRO A 11 -18.10 2.29 3.53
CA PRO A 11 -18.16 1.11 4.39
C PRO A 11 -18.01 -0.20 3.61
N GLY A 12 -17.35 -0.20 2.45
CA GLY A 12 -17.10 -1.42 1.68
C GLY A 12 -16.21 -2.42 2.42
N VAL A 13 -15.81 -3.48 1.73
CA VAL A 13 -15.08 -4.58 2.36
C VAL A 13 -13.58 -4.39 2.15
N VAL A 14 -12.81 -4.48 3.22
CA VAL A 14 -11.35 -4.61 3.14
C VAL A 14 -11.06 -5.92 2.38
N PRO A 15 -10.43 -5.87 1.19
CA PRO A 15 -10.26 -7.07 0.38
C PRO A 15 -9.38 -8.08 1.10
N ALA A 16 -9.81 -9.35 1.08
CA ALA A 16 -9.00 -10.45 1.60
C ALA A 16 -7.77 -10.71 0.73
N GLU A 17 -7.91 -10.52 -0.58
CA GLU A 17 -6.85 -10.70 -1.58
C GLU A 17 -6.96 -9.63 -2.69
N ARG A 18 -5.85 -9.35 -3.35
CA ARG A 18 -5.79 -8.41 -4.47
C ARG A 18 -4.82 -8.90 -5.55
N ARG A 19 -5.18 -8.64 -6.81
CA ARG A 19 -4.32 -8.85 -7.98
C ARG A 19 -3.37 -7.67 -8.18
N PHE A 20 -2.13 -7.96 -8.54
CA PHE A 20 -1.10 -6.98 -8.84
C PHE A 20 -0.48 -7.19 -10.22
N ARG A 21 0.22 -6.16 -10.71
CA ARG A 21 0.94 -6.19 -11.99
C ARG A 21 2.42 -6.49 -11.74
N MET A 22 3.14 -6.90 -12.79
CA MET A 22 4.59 -7.10 -12.70
C MET A 22 5.32 -5.85 -12.20
N LYS A 23 4.87 -4.65 -12.61
CA LYS A 23 5.49 -3.39 -12.16
C LYS A 23 5.42 -3.21 -10.65
N ASP A 24 4.34 -3.69 -10.01
CA ASP A 24 4.17 -3.60 -8.56
C ASP A 24 5.17 -4.53 -7.89
N LEU A 25 5.30 -5.79 -8.36
CA LEU A 25 6.31 -6.74 -7.86
C LEU A 25 7.74 -6.19 -7.95
N LYS A 26 8.10 -5.55 -9.07
CA LYS A 26 9.40 -4.88 -9.23
C LYS A 26 9.56 -3.70 -8.28
N ALA A 27 8.49 -2.94 -8.01
CA ALA A 27 8.50 -1.87 -7.02
C ALA A 27 8.66 -2.41 -5.59
N TRP A 28 8.13 -3.59 -5.30
CA TRP A 28 8.33 -4.31 -4.04
C TRP A 28 9.77 -4.80 -3.89
N GLY A 29 10.59 -4.73 -4.95
CA GLY A 29 12.00 -5.09 -4.93
C GLY A 29 12.26 -6.56 -5.25
N TYR A 30 11.38 -7.20 -6.01
CA TYR A 30 11.50 -8.60 -6.41
C TYR A 30 11.62 -8.79 -7.93
N ASP A 31 12.50 -9.69 -8.34
CA ASP A 31 12.51 -10.29 -9.67
C ASP A 31 11.71 -11.60 -9.64
N LEU A 32 10.92 -11.87 -10.69
CA LEU A 32 10.20 -13.13 -10.86
C LEU A 32 11.01 -14.05 -11.76
N HIS A 33 11.19 -15.30 -11.35
CA HIS A 33 11.91 -16.31 -12.09
C HIS A 33 11.00 -17.49 -12.43
N LEU A 34 11.21 -18.06 -13.60
CA LEU A 34 10.79 -19.41 -13.98
C LEU A 34 12.02 -20.32 -13.90
N GLY A 35 11.82 -21.52 -13.36
CA GLY A 35 12.83 -22.56 -13.37
C GLY A 35 12.39 -23.74 -12.54
N THR A 36 13.30 -24.30 -11.73
CA THR A 36 12.98 -25.46 -10.89
C THR A 36 13.37 -25.27 -9.43
N ILE A 37 12.58 -25.86 -8.54
CA ILE A 37 12.89 -26.06 -7.12
C ILE A 37 12.90 -27.57 -6.89
N GLU A 38 14.04 -28.10 -6.46
CA GLU A 38 14.26 -29.56 -6.29
C GLU A 38 13.91 -30.39 -7.54
N GLY A 39 14.14 -29.81 -8.73
CA GLY A 39 13.87 -30.45 -10.02
C GLY A 39 12.43 -30.32 -10.52
N GLU A 40 11.51 -29.77 -9.72
CA GLU A 40 10.12 -29.52 -10.13
C GLU A 40 9.97 -28.10 -10.67
N ARG A 41 9.23 -27.94 -11.78
CA ARG A 41 8.94 -26.61 -12.37
C ARG A 41 8.24 -25.72 -11.35
N ALA A 42 8.77 -24.51 -11.16
CA ALA A 42 8.20 -23.54 -10.24
C ALA A 42 8.46 -22.10 -10.68
N TYR A 43 7.61 -21.20 -10.18
CA TYR A 43 7.89 -19.77 -10.12
C TYR A 43 8.36 -19.39 -8.71
N PHE A 44 9.35 -18.50 -8.64
CA PHE A 44 9.87 -17.99 -7.38
C PHE A 44 10.45 -16.58 -7.56
N VAL A 45 10.77 -15.91 -6.46
CA VAL A 45 11.33 -14.55 -6.49
C VAL A 45 12.68 -14.48 -5.80
N SER A 46 13.53 -13.57 -6.26
CA SER A 46 14.70 -13.08 -5.52
C SER A 46 14.63 -11.57 -5.37
N LYS A 47 15.49 -10.97 -4.53
CA LYS A 47 15.63 -9.51 -4.56
C LYS A 47 16.12 -9.08 -5.93
N VAL A 48 15.70 -7.89 -6.36
CA VAL A 48 16.07 -7.33 -7.66
C VAL A 48 17.58 -7.34 -7.85
N GLY A 49 18.03 -7.98 -8.94
CA GLY A 49 19.44 -8.06 -9.33
C GLY A 49 20.30 -9.01 -8.48
N GLU A 50 19.72 -9.72 -7.51
CA GLU A 50 20.45 -10.68 -6.67
C GLU A 50 20.89 -11.92 -7.45
N ARG A 51 20.05 -12.39 -8.38
CA ARG A 51 20.23 -13.65 -9.11
C ARG A 51 20.26 -13.46 -10.61
N ARG A 52 20.79 -14.44 -11.32
CA ARG A 52 20.93 -14.43 -12.79
C ARG A 52 20.39 -15.69 -13.44
N GLU A 53 20.02 -15.56 -14.71
CA GLU A 53 19.61 -16.71 -15.54
C GLU A 53 20.75 -17.73 -15.67
N GLY A 54 20.40 -19.01 -15.63
CA GLY A 54 21.34 -20.12 -15.62
C GLY A 54 21.98 -20.42 -14.26
N GLU A 55 21.71 -19.62 -13.23
CA GLU A 55 22.26 -19.83 -11.88
C GLU A 55 21.59 -21.03 -11.19
N LYS A 56 22.41 -21.86 -10.53
CA LYS A 56 21.97 -22.86 -9.55
C LYS A 56 22.44 -22.46 -8.16
N TYR A 57 21.55 -22.49 -7.19
CA TYR A 57 21.86 -22.10 -5.81
C TYR A 57 20.99 -22.86 -4.80
N GLN A 58 21.35 -22.82 -3.52
CA GLN A 58 20.60 -23.46 -2.45
C GLN A 58 20.11 -22.44 -1.43
N VAL A 59 18.84 -22.57 -1.02
CA VAL A 59 18.23 -21.78 0.05
C VAL A 59 17.36 -22.70 0.91
N GLY A 60 17.56 -22.67 2.23
CA GLY A 60 16.76 -23.47 3.16
C GLY A 60 16.82 -24.98 2.91
N GLY A 61 17.93 -25.48 2.35
CA GLY A 61 18.12 -26.88 2.01
C GLY A 61 17.52 -27.31 0.66
N LYS A 62 16.78 -26.43 -0.03
CA LYS A 62 16.24 -26.70 -1.37
C LYS A 62 17.17 -26.20 -2.45
N GLU A 63 17.30 -26.96 -3.53
CA GLU A 63 18.03 -26.54 -4.74
C GLU A 63 17.11 -25.72 -5.65
N TYR A 64 17.60 -24.58 -6.09
CA TYR A 64 16.94 -23.69 -7.04
C TYR A 64 17.76 -23.62 -8.32
N TYR A 65 17.08 -23.62 -9.46
CA TYR A 65 17.66 -23.33 -10.76
C TYR A 65 16.82 -22.30 -11.49
N ILE A 66 17.46 -21.26 -12.02
CA ILE A 66 16.79 -20.20 -12.80
C ILE A 66 16.95 -20.49 -14.28
N GLU A 67 15.84 -20.75 -14.97
CA GLU A 67 15.79 -20.86 -16.42
C GLU A 67 15.67 -19.47 -17.06
N GLU A 68 14.70 -18.68 -16.60
CA GLU A 68 14.38 -17.38 -17.19
C GLU A 68 13.91 -16.39 -16.12
N THR A 69 14.38 -15.15 -16.21
CA THR A 69 13.85 -14.04 -15.40
C THR A 69 12.73 -13.35 -16.15
N GLN A 70 11.52 -13.44 -15.61
CA GLN A 70 10.30 -12.97 -16.25
C GLN A 70 10.26 -11.44 -16.29
N LYS A 71 9.98 -10.90 -17.49
CA LYS A 71 9.79 -9.46 -17.73
C LYS A 71 8.36 -9.00 -17.46
N ASP A 72 7.39 -9.90 -17.59
CA ASP A 72 5.98 -9.67 -17.30
C ASP A 72 5.36 -10.91 -16.64
N ILE A 73 4.15 -10.79 -16.10
CA ILE A 73 3.40 -11.93 -15.58
C ILE A 73 3.09 -12.86 -16.77
N PRO A 74 3.33 -14.19 -16.67
CA PRO A 74 2.96 -15.13 -17.71
C PRO A 74 1.48 -15.00 -18.10
N GLY A 75 1.16 -15.16 -19.39
CA GLY A 75 -0.17 -14.79 -19.92
C GLY A 75 -1.36 -15.53 -19.29
N ASN A 76 -1.16 -16.77 -18.84
CA ASN A 76 -2.13 -17.61 -18.13
C ASN A 76 -2.01 -17.51 -16.60
N ALA A 77 -1.20 -16.58 -16.09
CA ALA A 77 -0.91 -16.45 -14.67
C ALA A 77 -1.43 -15.14 -14.06
N ARG A 78 -1.59 -15.14 -12.73
CA ARG A 78 -2.01 -13.98 -11.94
C ARG A 78 -1.12 -13.85 -10.70
N LEU A 79 -0.59 -12.64 -10.49
CA LEU A 79 0.06 -12.29 -9.23
C LEU A 79 -0.99 -11.83 -8.23
N LEU A 80 -1.09 -12.55 -7.12
CA LEU A 80 -2.04 -12.30 -6.05
C LEU A 80 -1.30 -12.08 -4.74
N ALA A 81 -1.86 -11.25 -3.86
CA ALA A 81 -1.36 -11.09 -2.51
C ALA A 81 -2.50 -10.95 -1.50
N ARG A 82 -2.21 -11.33 -0.25
CA ARG A 82 -3.09 -11.17 0.92
C ARG A 82 -2.28 -10.78 2.15
N ILE A 83 -2.95 -10.16 3.12
CA ILE A 83 -2.39 -9.97 4.46
C ILE A 83 -2.92 -11.07 5.38
N VAL A 84 -2.02 -11.83 6.00
CA VAL A 84 -2.34 -12.81 7.05
C VAL A 84 -1.82 -12.29 8.38
N ILE A 85 -2.63 -12.43 9.45
CA ILE A 85 -2.21 -12.08 10.81
C ILE A 85 -1.82 -13.36 11.55
N GLU A 86 -0.55 -13.47 11.94
CA GLU A 86 -0.04 -14.60 12.72
C GLU A 86 0.54 -14.10 14.04
N ARG A 87 0.01 -14.62 15.16
CA ARG A 87 0.43 -14.22 16.51
C ARG A 87 0.47 -12.70 16.71
N GLY A 88 -0.51 -11.99 16.14
CA GLY A 88 -0.63 -10.53 16.20
C GLY A 88 0.29 -9.75 15.23
N ASN A 89 1.09 -10.43 14.41
CA ASN A 89 1.95 -9.80 13.41
C ASN A 89 1.37 -9.96 12.00
N PRO A 90 1.30 -8.88 11.21
CA PRO A 90 0.85 -8.97 9.82
C PRO A 90 1.98 -9.49 8.92
N TYR A 91 1.61 -10.30 7.93
CA TYR A 91 2.48 -10.80 6.87
C TYR A 91 1.81 -10.60 5.52
N LEU A 92 2.53 -10.05 4.55
CA LEU A 92 2.14 -10.08 3.15
C LEU A 92 2.56 -11.43 2.57
N GLU A 93 1.58 -12.26 2.23
CA GLU A 93 1.79 -13.46 1.43
C GLU A 93 1.42 -13.15 -0.02
N PHE A 94 2.31 -13.44 -0.94
CA PHE A 94 2.03 -13.31 -2.37
C PHE A 94 2.48 -14.54 -3.15
N TRP A 95 1.71 -14.87 -4.16
CA TRP A 95 1.88 -16.06 -4.97
C TRP A 95 1.54 -15.78 -6.43
N LEU A 96 2.08 -16.61 -7.31
CA LEU A 96 1.63 -16.69 -8.69
C LEU A 96 0.60 -17.82 -8.79
N GLU A 97 -0.54 -17.55 -9.39
CA GLU A 97 -1.55 -18.55 -9.72
C GLU A 97 -1.56 -18.75 -11.23
N GLU A 98 -1.17 -19.93 -11.70
CA GLU A 98 -1.21 -20.33 -13.11
C GLU A 98 -2.23 -21.46 -13.22
N GLU A 99 -3.33 -21.21 -13.92
CA GLU A 99 -4.48 -22.13 -14.00
C GLU A 99 -4.97 -22.52 -12.59
N ASP A 100 -4.78 -23.77 -12.18
CA ASP A 100 -5.16 -24.28 -10.84
C ASP A 100 -3.95 -24.48 -9.91
N THR A 101 -2.75 -24.08 -10.32
CA THR A 101 -1.51 -24.25 -9.55
C THR A 101 -1.09 -22.95 -8.89
N LYS A 102 -0.83 -23.00 -7.57
CA LYS A 102 -0.32 -21.86 -6.79
C LYS A 102 1.16 -22.04 -6.51
N PHE A 103 1.94 -21.05 -6.91
CA PHE A 103 3.37 -20.95 -6.64
C PHE A 103 3.62 -19.87 -5.58
N PRO A 104 3.86 -20.26 -4.31
CA PRO A 104 4.20 -19.30 -3.26
C PRO A 104 5.49 -18.57 -3.61
N LEU A 105 5.45 -17.23 -3.62
CA LEU A 105 6.62 -16.43 -3.98
C LEU A 105 7.36 -15.97 -2.74
N ALA A 106 6.68 -15.28 -1.82
CA ALA A 106 7.25 -14.94 -0.53
C ALA A 106 6.20 -14.65 0.54
N LYS A 107 6.70 -14.57 1.78
CA LYS A 107 5.98 -14.13 2.97
C LYS A 107 6.88 -13.19 3.76
N GLU A 108 6.53 -11.92 3.82
CA GLU A 108 7.35 -10.89 4.47
C GLU A 108 6.48 -9.94 5.29
N ASP A 109 7.09 -9.24 6.25
CA ASP A 109 6.42 -8.16 6.96
C ASP A 109 6.03 -7.04 5.97
N PRO A 110 4.73 -6.67 5.87
CA PRO A 110 4.26 -5.65 4.94
C PRO A 110 4.92 -4.29 5.18
N ARG A 111 5.37 -4.01 6.40
CA ARG A 111 6.05 -2.74 6.76
C ARG A 111 7.36 -2.59 6.00
N ILE A 112 8.10 -3.69 5.79
CA ILE A 112 9.38 -3.67 5.08
C ILE A 112 9.14 -3.37 3.60
N ILE A 113 8.17 -4.03 2.99
CA ILE A 113 7.85 -3.86 1.57
C ILE A 113 7.27 -2.47 1.31
N LEU A 114 6.30 -2.01 2.11
CA LEU A 114 5.74 -0.66 1.97
C LEU A 114 6.79 0.42 2.12
N LYS A 115 7.66 0.32 3.13
CA LYS A 115 8.76 1.25 3.32
C LYS A 115 9.67 1.30 2.08
N ARG A 116 10.03 0.14 1.52
CA ARG A 116 10.87 0.05 0.32
C ARG A 116 10.21 0.73 -0.88
N ILE A 117 8.92 0.49 -1.11
CA ILE A 117 8.16 1.15 -2.18
C ILE A 117 8.17 2.66 -1.96
N TRP A 118 7.80 3.12 -0.77
CA TRP A 118 7.62 4.53 -0.48
C TRP A 118 8.95 5.31 -0.49
N GLU A 119 10.05 4.71 -0.06
CA GLU A 119 11.39 5.32 -0.17
C GLU A 119 11.86 5.42 -1.62
N LYS A 120 11.69 4.34 -2.41
CA LYS A 120 12.06 4.30 -3.82
C LYS A 120 11.29 5.33 -4.65
N GLU A 121 9.98 5.40 -4.43
CA GLU A 121 9.05 6.29 -5.14
C GLU A 121 8.98 7.70 -4.52
N LYS A 122 9.74 7.96 -3.44
CA LYS A 122 9.81 9.25 -2.72
C LYS A 122 8.44 9.73 -2.19
N LEU A 123 7.62 8.80 -1.70
CA LEU A 123 6.30 9.05 -1.10
C LEU A 123 6.45 9.53 0.35
N ASN A 124 6.92 10.77 0.49
CA ASN A 124 7.33 11.36 1.76
C ASN A 124 6.17 11.53 2.74
N GLN A 125 4.96 11.79 2.26
CA GLN A 125 3.79 12.00 3.12
C GLN A 125 3.35 10.67 3.74
N LEU A 126 3.36 9.57 2.97
CA LEU A 126 3.07 8.24 3.51
C LEU A 126 4.09 7.83 4.57
N LEU A 127 5.39 7.98 4.28
CA LEU A 127 6.47 7.67 5.23
C LEU A 127 6.36 8.47 6.53
N LYS A 128 6.05 9.76 6.43
CA LYS A 128 5.98 10.66 7.59
C LYS A 128 4.75 10.44 8.47
N HIS A 129 3.62 10.06 7.86
CA HIS A 129 2.32 10.06 8.54
C HIS A 129 1.75 8.68 8.84
N VAL A 130 2.37 7.60 8.39
CA VAL A 130 1.95 6.24 8.76
C VAL A 130 2.04 6.02 10.28
N ARG A 131 1.00 5.41 10.86
CA ARG A 131 0.93 5.09 12.30
C ARG A 131 0.83 3.60 12.58
N ALA A 132 0.02 2.90 11.79
CA ALA A 132 -0.21 1.47 11.94
C ALA A 132 -0.37 0.82 10.58
N ILE A 133 0.09 -0.42 10.47
CA ILE A 133 -0.02 -1.26 9.26
C ILE A 133 -0.52 -2.64 9.72
N GLY A 134 -1.62 -3.10 9.11
CA GLY A 134 -2.25 -4.39 9.37
C GLY A 134 -3.05 -4.85 8.17
N LEU A 135 -4.34 -5.19 8.36
CA LEU A 135 -5.30 -5.34 7.25
C LEU A 135 -5.62 -3.97 6.63
N THR A 136 -5.63 -2.94 7.48
CA THR A 136 -5.70 -1.53 7.13
C THR A 136 -4.44 -0.82 7.58
N THR A 137 -4.13 0.27 6.88
CA THR A 137 -3.05 1.18 7.24
C THR A 137 -3.67 2.51 7.64
N ASP A 138 -3.21 3.03 8.77
CA ASP A 138 -3.66 4.30 9.32
C ASP A 138 -2.59 5.37 9.13
N PHE A 139 -3.03 6.53 8.63
CA PHE A 139 -2.23 7.74 8.53
C PHE A 139 -2.79 8.80 9.47
N TYR A 140 -1.90 9.51 10.16
CA TYR A 140 -2.26 10.60 11.07
C TYR A 140 -1.36 11.81 10.86
N LYS A 141 -2.00 12.95 10.57
CA LYS A 141 -1.34 14.25 10.40
C LYS A 141 -2.04 15.26 11.29
N ASP A 142 -1.24 15.95 12.12
CA ASP A 142 -1.72 16.89 13.13
C ASP A 142 -0.81 18.12 13.11
N ASN A 143 -1.37 19.23 12.63
CA ASN A 143 -0.70 20.52 12.53
C ASN A 143 -1.42 21.57 13.42
N VAL A 144 -2.17 21.13 14.45
CA VAL A 144 -2.87 22.02 15.37
C VAL A 144 -1.90 22.55 16.42
N PHE A 145 -1.54 23.83 16.31
CA PHE A 145 -0.64 24.48 17.28
C PHE A 145 -1.40 25.05 18.49
N ILE A 146 -2.62 25.56 18.28
CA ILE A 146 -3.47 26.13 19.31
C ILE A 146 -4.78 25.37 19.33
N LYS A 147 -5.19 24.87 20.50
CA LYS A 147 -6.50 24.23 20.66
C LYS A 147 -7.59 25.29 20.52
N SER A 148 -8.18 25.40 19.34
CA SER A 148 -9.37 26.20 19.08
C SER A 148 -10.57 25.30 18.78
N ILE A 149 -11.74 25.90 18.57
CA ILE A 149 -12.93 25.18 18.10
C ILE A 149 -12.77 24.95 16.59
N PRO A 150 -12.93 23.72 16.09
CA PRO A 150 -12.93 23.45 14.65
C PRO A 150 -14.03 24.25 13.94
N LEU A 151 -13.69 24.81 12.79
CA LEU A 151 -14.62 25.53 11.93
C LEU A 151 -15.65 24.56 11.32
N PRO A 152 -16.85 25.05 10.97
CA PRO A 152 -17.79 24.27 10.19
C PRO A 152 -17.31 24.13 8.73
N TYR A 153 -17.82 23.12 8.02
CA TYR A 153 -17.39 22.78 6.65
C TYR A 153 -17.55 23.95 5.66
N GLU A 154 -18.57 24.77 5.87
CA GLU A 154 -18.91 25.95 5.06
C GLU A 154 -17.74 26.96 5.03
N GLU A 155 -16.98 27.04 6.12
CA GLU A 155 -15.84 27.95 6.29
C GLU A 155 -14.50 27.35 5.85
N TYR A 156 -14.48 26.08 5.40
CA TYR A 156 -13.23 25.46 4.97
C TYR A 156 -12.69 26.14 3.70
N PRO A 157 -11.37 26.40 3.59
CA PRO A 157 -10.79 26.95 2.38
C PRO A 157 -11.04 26.06 1.14
N PRO A 158 -11.06 26.63 -0.09
CA PRO A 158 -11.25 25.85 -1.32
C PRO A 158 -10.28 24.67 -1.48
N LYS A 159 -9.01 24.84 -1.05
CA LYS A 159 -7.96 23.81 -1.04
C LYS A 159 -8.37 22.60 -0.19
N VAL A 160 -8.86 22.85 1.03
CA VAL A 160 -9.35 21.80 1.95
C VAL A 160 -10.57 21.09 1.37
N ARG A 161 -11.55 21.83 0.85
CA ARG A 161 -12.72 21.21 0.21
C ARG A 161 -12.35 20.36 -1.01
N ARG A 162 -11.30 20.73 -1.75
CA ARG A 162 -10.77 19.90 -2.84
C ARG A 162 -10.22 18.58 -2.30
N VAL A 163 -9.39 18.61 -1.27
CA VAL A 163 -8.86 17.40 -0.62
C VAL A 163 -9.99 16.47 -0.19
N LEU A 164 -11.04 16.99 0.43
CA LEU A 164 -12.21 16.18 0.83
C LEU A 164 -12.92 15.52 -0.36
N ARG A 165 -12.98 16.17 -1.53
CA ARG A 165 -13.53 15.53 -2.74
C ARG A 165 -12.63 14.42 -3.26
N GLU A 166 -11.33 14.68 -3.38
CA GLU A 166 -10.34 13.71 -3.86
C GLU A 166 -10.31 12.47 -2.96
N VAL A 167 -10.37 12.64 -1.63
CA VAL A 167 -10.49 11.53 -0.66
C VAL A 167 -11.71 10.66 -0.94
N ARG A 168 -12.88 11.28 -1.15
CA ARG A 168 -14.11 10.56 -1.46
C ARG A 168 -13.98 9.78 -2.78
N ASP A 169 -13.34 10.37 -3.78
CA ASP A 169 -13.12 9.72 -5.07
C ASP A 169 -12.14 8.52 -4.92
N ILE A 170 -11.07 8.62 -4.13
CA ILE A 170 -10.19 7.48 -3.81
C ILE A 170 -10.96 6.34 -3.12
N HIS A 171 -11.81 6.68 -2.15
CA HIS A 171 -12.60 5.69 -1.41
C HIS A 171 -13.58 4.96 -2.33
N ARG A 172 -14.24 5.70 -3.23
CA ARG A 172 -15.25 5.14 -4.16
C ARG A 172 -14.61 4.36 -5.31
N ASP A 173 -13.62 4.96 -5.97
CA ASP A 173 -13.19 4.55 -7.30
C ASP A 173 -11.96 3.64 -7.27
N LEU A 174 -11.08 3.77 -6.27
CA LEU A 174 -9.81 3.03 -6.24
C LEU A 174 -9.75 1.95 -5.18
N THR A 175 -10.29 2.22 -3.99
CA THR A 175 -10.07 1.36 -2.81
C THR A 175 -11.31 0.59 -2.37
N GLY A 176 -12.51 1.05 -2.74
CA GLY A 176 -13.80 0.47 -2.32
C GLY A 176 -14.07 0.55 -0.81
N PHE A 177 -13.09 0.97 -0.01
CA PHE A 177 -13.16 1.12 1.43
C PHE A 177 -12.23 2.25 1.85
N GLY A 178 -12.71 3.07 2.79
CA GLY A 178 -11.86 4.05 3.42
C GLY A 178 -12.60 4.83 4.48
N ARG A 179 -11.84 5.35 5.44
CA ARG A 179 -12.36 6.25 6.46
C ARG A 179 -11.42 7.42 6.64
N PHE A 180 -11.93 8.63 6.46
CA PHE A 180 -11.20 9.87 6.61
C PHE A 180 -11.93 10.74 7.62
N VAL A 181 -11.27 11.00 8.73
CA VAL A 181 -11.78 11.86 9.81
C VAL A 181 -10.94 13.12 9.80
N PHE A 182 -11.58 14.28 9.66
CA PHE A 182 -10.90 15.55 9.43
C PHE A 182 -11.48 16.68 10.27
N GLN A 183 -10.61 17.54 10.77
CA GLN A 183 -10.98 18.78 11.46
C GLN A 183 -10.11 19.92 10.95
N TYR A 184 -10.72 21.07 10.70
CA TYR A 184 -10.03 22.30 10.35
C TYR A 184 -10.31 23.36 11.41
N PHE A 185 -9.27 24.04 11.89
CA PHE A 185 -9.33 24.96 13.02
C PHE A 185 -9.11 26.43 12.60
N GLY A 186 -9.01 26.69 11.30
CA GLY A 186 -8.72 28.00 10.75
C GLY A 186 -7.23 28.25 10.48
N GLU A 187 -6.94 29.40 9.88
CA GLU A 187 -5.58 29.86 9.61
C GLU A 187 -5.14 30.80 10.74
N VAL A 188 -4.07 30.42 11.45
CA VAL A 188 -3.36 31.32 12.36
C VAL A 188 -1.92 31.39 11.86
N GLU A 189 -1.41 32.60 11.62
CA GLU A 189 -0.02 32.82 11.17
C GLU A 189 0.38 31.99 9.92
N LYS A 190 -0.56 31.76 9.00
CA LYS A 190 -0.39 30.96 7.75
C LYS A 190 -0.10 29.47 7.97
N ALA A 191 -0.13 28.97 9.20
CA ALA A 191 -0.16 27.53 9.45
C ALA A 191 -1.62 27.06 9.35
N HIS A 192 -1.90 26.17 8.40
CA HIS A 192 -3.19 25.49 8.35
C HIS A 192 -3.32 24.60 9.60
N ASN A 193 -4.14 25.00 10.57
CA ASN A 193 -4.38 24.20 11.77
C ASN A 193 -5.42 23.14 11.42
N TYR A 194 -4.97 21.94 11.07
CA TYR A 194 -5.87 20.82 10.82
C TYR A 194 -5.34 19.54 11.44
N ARG A 195 -6.25 18.60 11.61
CA ARG A 195 -5.95 17.23 12.01
C ARG A 195 -6.72 16.28 11.13
N LEU A 196 -6.06 15.20 10.73
CA LEU A 196 -6.69 14.12 10.00
C LEU A 196 -6.26 12.75 10.50
N HIS A 197 -7.18 11.81 10.38
CA HIS A 197 -6.92 10.38 10.47
C HIS A 197 -7.48 9.71 9.22
N TRP A 198 -6.65 8.97 8.49
CA TRP A 198 -7.03 8.30 7.27
C TRP A 198 -6.70 6.80 7.33
N THR A 199 -7.74 5.98 7.30
CA THR A 199 -7.65 4.53 7.24
C THR A 199 -7.92 4.05 5.81
N LEU A 200 -7.01 3.25 5.27
CA LEU A 200 -7.10 2.64 3.93
C LEU A 200 -6.77 1.14 4.01
N PRO A 201 -7.23 0.29 3.08
CA PRO A 201 -6.82 -1.10 3.06
C PRO A 201 -5.34 -1.21 2.70
N THR A 202 -4.56 -1.96 3.48
CA THR A 202 -3.10 -2.07 3.30
C THR A 202 -2.75 -2.64 1.94
N LEU A 203 -3.52 -3.62 1.44
CA LEU A 203 -3.29 -4.21 0.11
C LEU A 203 -3.27 -3.17 -1.02
N HIS A 204 -4.05 -2.10 -0.93
CA HIS A 204 -4.09 -1.07 -1.97
C HIS A 204 -2.82 -0.21 -1.99
N LEU A 205 -2.09 -0.11 -0.89
CA LEU A 205 -0.86 0.69 -0.79
C LEU A 205 0.37 0.00 -1.38
N PHE A 206 0.24 -1.26 -1.80
CA PHE A 206 1.24 -1.97 -2.61
C PHE A 206 1.12 -1.68 -4.10
N ASP A 207 0.00 -1.08 -4.55
CA ASP A 207 -0.17 -0.59 -5.91
C ASP A 207 0.46 0.80 -6.00
N VAL A 208 1.50 0.93 -6.82
CA VAL A 208 2.31 2.15 -6.91
C VAL A 208 1.46 3.36 -7.33
N ASP A 209 0.48 3.16 -8.20
CA ASP A 209 -0.35 4.27 -8.69
C ASP A 209 -1.26 4.79 -7.56
N ILE A 210 -1.84 3.88 -6.77
CA ILE A 210 -2.71 4.25 -5.64
C ILE A 210 -1.89 4.92 -4.54
N ALA A 211 -0.72 4.36 -4.20
CA ALA A 211 0.15 4.94 -3.19
C ALA A 211 0.57 6.38 -3.56
N ASN A 212 0.90 6.63 -4.84
CA ASN A 212 1.20 7.97 -5.34
C ASN A 212 0.04 8.95 -5.15
N GLU A 213 -1.19 8.57 -5.52
CA GLU A 213 -2.35 9.47 -5.35
C GLU A 213 -2.65 9.76 -3.87
N VAL A 214 -2.51 8.78 -2.99
CA VAL A 214 -2.69 8.99 -1.53
C VAL A 214 -1.62 9.94 -0.98
N ASP A 215 -0.35 9.75 -1.36
CA ASP A 215 0.75 10.63 -0.95
C ASP A 215 0.50 12.09 -1.37
N LYS A 216 0.11 12.27 -2.63
CA LYS A 216 -0.24 13.57 -3.20
C LYS A 216 -1.39 14.25 -2.46
N ILE A 217 -2.47 13.52 -2.13
CA ILE A 217 -3.61 14.06 -1.37
C ILE A 217 -3.18 14.49 0.04
N LEU A 218 -2.33 13.71 0.73
CA LEU A 218 -1.77 14.12 2.02
C LEU A 218 -0.87 15.36 1.90
N GLY A 219 -0.12 15.48 0.80
CA GLY A 219 0.72 16.64 0.49
C GLY A 219 -0.07 17.88 0.10
N MET A 220 -1.27 17.74 -0.46
CA MET A 220 -2.16 18.85 -0.80
C MET A 220 -2.64 19.66 0.41
N LEU A 221 -2.38 19.21 1.64
CA LEU A 221 -2.70 19.96 2.86
C LEU A 221 -1.50 20.72 3.45
N ASP A 222 -0.29 20.53 2.91
CA ASP A 222 0.87 21.38 3.22
C ASP A 222 0.86 22.64 2.35
#